data_AF-A0A4Q2ZAS9-F1
#
_entry.id   AF-A0A4Q2ZAS9-F1
#
_cell.length_a   1.000
_cell.length_b   1.000
_cell.length_c   1.000
_cell.angle_alpha   90.00
_cell.angle_beta   90.00
_cell.angle_gamma   90.00
#
_symmetry.space_group_name_H-M   'P 1'
#
loop_
_entity.id
_entity.type
_entity.pdbx_description
1 polymer ?
#
loop_
_entity_poly.entity_id
_entity_poly.type
_entity_poly.pdbx_seq_one_letter_code
_entity_poly.pdbx_strand_id
1 'polypeptide(L)'
;MRRRPLYLALGFVVTAMIGYWLARTAAPESPVPVKGPVTESGPRRTVVVDDDAPRFRSGERAPTFRRDDEATEAGALPGQRVLAFKDRDALEDFLRRAGDKIRIMGRLDALNALRIGFLNPDDLAALLSGEEEMSLIYPVDSPSPVDASAQAGAVPLGAGLLEWLGITGDNSAWGTGVKVAVLDTGVTNHSAFGANISGINLVPLPGDLSQQNGHGTAVASMIIGNTSLT
;
A
#
# COMPACT_ATOMS: atom_id res chain seq x y z
N MET A 1 8.68 -50.03 -27.71
CA MET A 1 7.46 -49.24 -28.04
C MET A 1 7.55 -47.85 -27.42
N ARG A 2 8.08 -46.83 -28.11
CA ARG A 2 8.22 -45.45 -27.57
C ARG A 2 8.22 -44.33 -28.63
N ARG A 3 7.74 -44.59 -29.86
CA ARG A 3 7.73 -43.58 -30.95
C ARG A 3 6.36 -42.94 -31.22
N ARG A 4 5.27 -43.50 -30.67
CA ARG A 4 3.90 -42.98 -30.86
C ARG A 4 3.66 -41.54 -30.38
N PRO A 5 4.16 -41.08 -29.21
CA PRO A 5 3.90 -39.70 -28.78
C PRO A 5 4.67 -38.67 -29.63
N LEU A 6 5.80 -39.06 -30.22
CA LEU A 6 6.62 -38.19 -31.07
C LEU A 6 5.92 -37.87 -32.40
N TYR A 7 5.26 -38.86 -33.01
CA TYR A 7 4.50 -38.66 -34.25
C TYR A 7 3.24 -37.80 -34.04
N LEU A 8 2.61 -37.89 -32.87
CA LEU A 8 1.46 -37.04 -32.52
C LEU A 8 1.86 -35.58 -32.31
N ALA A 9 2.98 -35.34 -31.61
CA ALA A 9 3.51 -33.99 -31.43
C ALA A 9 3.94 -33.38 -32.77
N LEU A 10 4.60 -34.16 -33.63
CA LEU A 10 5.00 -33.71 -34.96
C LEU A 10 3.78 -33.41 -35.85
N GLY A 11 2.74 -34.25 -35.79
CA GLY A 11 1.49 -34.02 -36.49
C GLY A 11 0.84 -32.70 -36.09
N PHE A 12 0.75 -32.41 -34.78
CA PHE A 12 0.17 -31.17 -34.28
C PHE A 12 0.92 -29.93 -34.75
N VAL A 13 2.25 -29.97 -34.75
CA VAL A 13 3.09 -28.85 -35.22
C VAL A 13 2.86 -28.59 -36.72
N VAL A 14 2.78 -29.66 -37.52
CA VAL A 14 2.50 -29.53 -38.96
C VAL A 14 1.12 -28.96 -39.22
N THR A 15 0.09 -29.40 -38.49
CA THR A 15 -1.27 -28.85 -38.62
C THR A 15 -1.34 -27.38 -38.20
N ALA A 16 -0.64 -27.00 -37.13
CA ALA A 16 -0.57 -25.61 -36.68
C ALA A 16 0.14 -24.71 -37.71
N MET A 17 1.23 -25.19 -38.32
CA MET A 17 1.93 -24.46 -39.39
C MET A 17 1.07 -24.29 -40.64
N ILE A 18 0.36 -25.34 -41.06
CA ILE A 18 -0.56 -25.28 -42.21
C ILE A 18 -1.71 -24.31 -41.91
N GLY A 19 -2.29 -24.37 -40.70
CA GLY A 19 -3.33 -23.44 -40.26
C GLY A 19 -2.87 -21.98 -40.27
N TYR A 20 -1.66 -21.70 -39.78
CA TYR A 20 -1.07 -20.35 -39.81
C TYR A 20 -0.83 -19.87 -41.25
N TRP A 21 -0.35 -20.75 -42.13
CA TRP A 21 -0.10 -20.40 -43.52
C TRP A 21 -1.39 -20.10 -44.29
N LEU A 22 -2.45 -20.90 -44.08
CA LEU A 22 -3.78 -20.65 -44.65
C LEU A 22 -4.43 -19.38 -44.11
N ALA A 23 -4.29 -19.09 -42.80
CA ALA A 23 -4.79 -17.85 -42.22
C ALA A 23 -4.09 -16.62 -42.80
N ARG A 24 -2.80 -16.72 -43.11
CA ARG A 24 -2.02 -15.63 -43.72
C ARG A 24 -2.36 -15.40 -45.19
N THR A 25 -2.70 -16.44 -45.95
CA THR A 25 -3.07 -16.31 -47.38
C THR A 25 -4.54 -15.96 -47.59
N ALA A 26 -5.41 -16.22 -46.61
CA ALA A 26 -6.83 -15.87 -46.66
C ALA A 26 -7.16 -14.50 -46.06
N ALA A 27 -6.19 -13.78 -45.48
CA ALA A 27 -6.40 -12.44 -44.97
C ALA A 27 -6.54 -11.45 -46.15
N PRO A 28 -7.72 -10.84 -46.38
CA PRO A 28 -7.88 -9.85 -47.43
C PRO A 28 -7.04 -8.62 -47.11
N GLU A 29 -6.33 -8.09 -48.10
CA GLU A 29 -5.62 -6.82 -47.99
C GLU A 29 -6.62 -5.73 -47.57
N SER A 30 -6.25 -4.97 -46.53
CA SER A 30 -7.03 -3.80 -46.12
C SER A 30 -7.10 -2.82 -47.30
N PRO A 31 -8.30 -2.37 -47.72
CA PRO A 31 -8.40 -1.51 -48.88
C PRO A 31 -7.73 -0.17 -48.56
N VAL A 32 -6.69 0.14 -49.33
CA VAL A 32 -6.09 1.48 -49.37
C VAL A 32 -7.19 2.43 -49.86
N PRO A 33 -7.51 3.53 -49.14
CA PRO A 33 -8.54 4.45 -49.57
C PRO A 33 -8.07 5.13 -50.87
N VAL A 34 -8.71 4.78 -51.98
CA VAL A 34 -8.54 5.44 -53.28
C VAL A 34 -9.12 6.84 -53.14
N LYS A 35 -8.26 7.86 -53.21
CA LYS A 35 -8.70 9.26 -53.39
C LYS A 35 -9.39 9.37 -54.75
N GLY A 36 -10.72 9.52 -54.75
CA GLY A 36 -11.47 9.94 -55.92
C GLY A 36 -11.03 11.34 -56.40
N PRO A 37 -11.33 11.72 -57.66
CA PRO A 37 -10.98 13.02 -58.18
C PRO A 37 -11.73 14.10 -57.38
N VAL A 38 -10.98 14.98 -56.72
CA VAL A 38 -11.53 16.12 -56.00
C VAL A 38 -11.97 17.14 -57.04
N THR A 39 -13.28 17.36 -57.14
CA THR A 39 -13.85 18.50 -57.86
C THR A 39 -13.38 19.78 -57.20
N GLU A 40 -12.56 20.57 -57.89
CA GLU A 40 -12.15 21.92 -57.45
C GLU A 40 -13.36 22.86 -57.46
N SER A 41 -14.04 22.98 -56.33
CA SER A 41 -14.96 24.08 -56.06
C SER A 41 -15.09 24.29 -54.55
N GLY A 42 -14.04 24.86 -53.97
CA GLY A 42 -14.00 25.36 -52.61
C GLY A 42 -13.00 26.52 -52.51
N PRO A 43 -13.17 27.46 -51.57
CA PRO A 43 -12.36 28.67 -51.50
C PRO A 43 -10.88 28.31 -51.40
N ARG A 44 -10.03 28.98 -52.19
CA ARG A 44 -8.57 28.79 -52.22
C ARG A 44 -8.05 28.80 -50.79
N ARG A 45 -7.60 27.64 -50.29
CA ARG A 45 -6.76 27.57 -49.09
C ARG A 45 -5.51 28.41 -49.38
N THR A 46 -5.41 29.56 -48.75
CA THR A 46 -4.13 30.24 -48.58
C THR A 46 -3.21 29.25 -47.89
N VAL A 47 -2.14 28.87 -48.58
CA VAL A 47 -1.02 28.14 -47.96
C VAL A 47 -0.53 29.04 -46.83
N VAL A 48 -0.77 28.61 -45.59
CA VAL A 48 -0.09 29.21 -44.44
C VAL A 48 1.37 28.88 -44.68
N VAL A 49 2.14 29.89 -45.08
CA VAL A 49 3.59 29.81 -45.05
C VAL A 49 3.94 29.57 -43.58
N ASP A 50 4.67 28.50 -43.33
CA ASP A 50 5.17 28.17 -41.99
C ASP A 50 6.12 29.31 -41.59
N ASP A 51 5.61 30.31 -40.89
CA ASP A 51 6.44 31.36 -40.30
C ASP A 51 7.36 30.67 -39.28
N ASP A 52 8.66 30.96 -39.36
CA ASP A 52 9.64 30.43 -38.40
C ASP A 52 9.13 30.62 -36.97
N ALA A 53 8.91 29.51 -36.27
CA ALA A 53 8.35 29.53 -34.92
C ALA A 53 9.14 30.52 -34.06
N PRO A 54 8.48 31.44 -33.33
CA PRO A 54 9.18 32.43 -32.53
C PRO A 54 10.07 31.70 -31.52
N ARG A 55 11.37 31.98 -31.56
CA ARG A 55 12.35 31.41 -30.63
C ARG A 55 12.08 32.00 -29.25
N PHE A 56 11.24 31.33 -28.47
CA PHE A 56 11.07 31.64 -27.06
C PHE A 56 12.41 31.38 -26.36
N ARG A 57 12.94 32.40 -25.66
CA ARG A 57 14.05 32.19 -24.74
C ARG A 57 13.56 31.24 -23.66
N SER A 58 14.06 30.01 -23.67
CA SER A 58 13.96 29.09 -22.54
C SER A 58 14.83 29.65 -21.42
N GLY A 59 14.32 30.67 -20.72
CA GLY A 59 14.86 31.02 -19.41
C GLY A 59 14.64 29.85 -18.47
N GLU A 60 15.64 29.57 -17.64
CA GLU A 60 15.60 28.55 -16.60
C GLU A 60 14.42 28.87 -15.66
N ARG A 61 13.27 28.23 -15.89
CA ARG A 61 12.13 28.34 -14.99
C ARG A 61 12.48 27.49 -13.78
N ALA A 62 12.61 28.14 -12.62
CA ALA A 62 12.64 27.42 -11.36
C ALA A 62 11.44 26.46 -11.34
N PRO A 63 11.65 25.16 -11.03
CA PRO A 63 10.55 24.21 -11.04
C PRO A 63 9.48 24.72 -10.07
N THR A 64 8.24 24.84 -10.56
CA THR A 64 7.08 25.25 -9.73
C THR A 64 6.72 24.21 -8.67
N PHE A 65 7.34 23.04 -8.73
CA PHE A 65 7.12 21.92 -7.83
C PHE A 65 8.47 21.32 -7.43
N ARG A 66 8.77 21.34 -6.13
CA ARG A 66 9.93 20.66 -5.56
C ARG A 66 9.48 19.30 -5.03
N ARG A 67 10.21 18.25 -5.41
CA ARG A 67 9.99 16.91 -4.86
C ARG A 67 10.51 16.83 -3.43
N ASP A 68 9.88 15.98 -2.65
CA ASP A 68 10.31 15.64 -1.29
C ASP A 68 11.42 14.58 -1.37
N ASP A 69 12.59 15.02 -1.80
CA ASP A 69 13.75 14.13 -2.03
C ASP A 69 14.26 13.54 -0.71
N GLU A 70 14.21 14.31 0.39
CA GLU A 70 14.60 13.86 1.74
C GLU A 70 13.82 12.60 2.16
N ALA A 71 12.49 12.63 2.04
CA ALA A 71 11.68 11.46 2.40
C ALA A 71 11.94 10.29 1.45
N THR A 72 12.10 10.57 0.16
CA THR A 72 12.32 9.53 -0.86
C THR A 72 13.63 8.80 -0.62
N GLU A 73 14.71 9.53 -0.35
CA GLU A 73 16.04 8.96 -0.07
C GLU A 73 16.05 8.15 1.24
N ALA A 74 15.28 8.58 2.23
CA ALA A 74 15.15 7.88 3.50
C ALA A 74 14.23 6.64 3.44
N GLY A 75 13.52 6.40 2.32
CA GLY A 75 12.48 5.36 2.24
C GLY A 75 11.21 5.67 3.05
N ALA A 76 11.01 6.95 3.38
CA ALA A 76 9.81 7.46 4.02
C ALA A 76 8.73 7.83 2.97
N LEU A 77 7.50 8.07 3.44
CA LEU A 77 6.40 8.51 2.59
C LEU A 77 6.61 9.98 2.17
N PRO A 78 6.78 10.27 0.86
CA PRO A 78 6.99 11.63 0.40
C PRO A 78 5.73 12.49 0.54
N GLY A 79 5.92 13.78 0.77
CA GLY A 79 4.85 14.76 0.95
C GLY A 79 4.10 14.57 2.27
N GLN A 80 4.68 13.85 3.25
CA GLN A 80 4.09 13.67 4.57
C GLN A 80 5.13 13.84 5.68
N ARG A 81 4.70 14.44 6.79
CA ARG A 81 5.50 14.59 8.01
C ARG A 81 4.62 14.40 9.25
N VAL A 82 5.26 14.01 10.35
CA VAL A 82 4.70 14.22 11.69
C VAL A 82 5.30 15.49 12.26
N LEU A 83 4.45 16.36 12.80
CA LEU A 83 4.84 17.53 13.58
C LEU A 83 4.41 17.31 15.03
N ALA A 84 5.35 17.43 15.96
CA ALA A 84 5.07 17.49 17.38
C ALA A 84 5.32 18.91 17.88
N PHE A 85 4.34 19.43 18.63
CA PHE A 85 4.35 20.79 19.15
C PHE A 85 4.65 20.75 20.65
N LYS A 86 5.38 21.76 21.13
CA LYS A 86 5.72 21.92 22.53
C LYS A 86 4.49 21.90 23.45
N ASP A 87 3.44 22.57 23.02
CA ASP A 87 2.18 22.70 23.75
C ASP A 87 0.99 22.86 22.80
N ARG A 88 -0.20 22.93 23.40
CA ARG A 88 -1.45 23.07 22.67
C ARG A 88 -1.57 24.41 21.96
N ASP A 89 -1.04 25.48 22.54
CA ASP A 89 -1.16 26.82 21.96
C ASP A 89 -0.34 26.90 20.66
N ALA A 90 0.87 26.35 20.65
CA ALA A 90 1.70 26.23 19.46
C ALA A 90 1.03 25.42 18.34
N LEU A 91 0.35 24.31 18.70
CA LEU A 91 -0.42 23.52 17.75
C LEU A 91 -1.57 24.34 17.13
N GLU A 92 -2.37 25.02 17.94
CA GLU A 92 -3.50 25.81 17.45
C GLU A 92 -3.02 27.02 16.63
N ASP A 93 -1.90 27.64 17.01
CA ASP A 93 -1.23 28.68 16.21
C ASP A 93 -0.77 28.18 14.85
N PHE A 94 -0.20 26.97 14.79
CA PHE A 94 0.15 26.34 13.52
C PHE A 94 -1.08 26.07 12.66
N LEU A 95 -2.15 25.53 13.24
CA LEU A 95 -3.40 25.26 12.52
C LEU A 95 -4.04 26.54 11.95
N ARG A 96 -3.97 27.67 12.66
CA ARG A 96 -4.44 28.97 12.16
C ARG A 96 -3.62 29.48 10.97
N ARG A 97 -2.30 29.26 10.98
CA ARG A 97 -1.39 29.70 9.90
C ARG A 97 -1.42 28.79 8.68
N ALA A 98 -1.63 27.48 8.90
CA ALA A 98 -1.63 26.44 7.90
C ALA A 98 -2.64 26.68 6.77
N GLY A 99 -3.87 27.09 7.12
CA GLY A 99 -4.96 27.28 6.14
C GLY A 99 -5.10 26.08 5.21
N ASP A 100 -5.20 26.33 3.91
CA ASP A 100 -5.35 25.29 2.87
C ASP A 100 -4.01 24.77 2.30
N LYS A 101 -2.87 25.24 2.83
CA LYS A 101 -1.54 24.87 2.29
C LYS A 101 -1.12 23.45 2.64
N ILE A 102 -1.71 22.88 3.69
CA ILE A 102 -1.45 21.53 4.15
C ILE A 102 -2.76 20.77 4.33
N ARG A 103 -2.68 19.45 4.25
CA ARG A 103 -3.77 18.54 4.57
C ARG A 103 -3.51 17.88 5.91
N ILE A 104 -4.43 18.03 6.86
CA ILE A 104 -4.37 17.27 8.11
C ILE A 104 -4.84 15.84 7.81
N MET A 105 -3.95 14.87 8.06
CA MET A 105 -4.23 13.43 7.84
C MET A 105 -4.53 12.71 9.15
N GLY A 106 -4.01 13.20 10.26
CA GLY A 106 -4.26 12.67 11.60
C GLY A 106 -3.88 13.68 12.67
N ARG A 107 -4.52 13.58 13.83
CA ARG A 107 -4.31 14.48 14.98
C ARG A 107 -4.32 13.66 16.25
N LEU A 108 -3.37 13.95 17.14
CA LEU A 108 -3.27 13.33 18.45
C LEU A 108 -3.05 14.42 19.51
N ASP A 109 -4.15 14.91 20.08
CA ASP A 109 -4.16 16.02 21.04
C ASP A 109 -3.34 15.74 22.29
N ALA A 110 -3.34 14.49 22.77
CA ALA A 110 -2.61 14.11 23.97
C ALA A 110 -1.09 14.29 23.84
N LEU A 111 -0.57 14.27 22.61
CA LEU A 111 0.85 14.47 22.31
C LEU A 111 1.12 15.80 21.61
N ASN A 112 0.10 16.66 21.46
CA ASN A 112 0.14 17.83 20.59
C ASN A 112 0.83 17.49 19.25
N ALA A 113 0.35 16.45 18.56
CA ALA A 113 0.99 15.95 17.35
C ALA A 113 0.02 15.90 16.16
N LEU A 114 0.54 16.21 14.98
CA LEU A 114 -0.20 16.18 13.72
C LEU A 114 0.53 15.32 12.70
N ARG A 115 -0.21 14.47 12.00
CA ARG A 115 0.21 13.89 10.72
C ARG A 115 -0.31 14.79 9.62
N ILE A 116 0.60 15.35 8.82
CA ILE A 116 0.25 16.29 7.75
C ILE A 116 0.69 15.76 6.39
N GLY A 117 -0.04 16.15 5.36
CA GLY A 117 0.33 16.01 3.96
C GLY A 117 0.55 17.39 3.33
N PHE A 118 1.54 17.52 2.46
CA PHE A 118 1.86 18.75 1.74
C PHE A 118 2.32 18.41 0.32
N LEU A 119 2.17 19.38 -0.58
CA LEU A 119 2.60 19.23 -1.98
C LEU A 119 4.01 19.76 -2.19
N ASN A 120 4.34 20.90 -1.58
CA ASN A 120 5.63 21.57 -1.75
C ASN A 120 6.35 21.68 -0.39
N PRO A 121 7.57 21.11 -0.25
CA PRO A 121 8.37 21.25 0.96
C PRO A 121 8.60 22.70 1.39
N ASP A 122 8.75 23.63 0.43
CA ASP A 122 9.03 25.03 0.73
C ASP A 122 7.80 25.73 1.37
N ASP A 123 6.57 25.32 1.00
CA ASP A 123 5.35 25.82 1.63
C ASP A 123 5.21 25.32 3.07
N LEU A 124 5.62 24.08 3.34
CA LEU A 124 5.70 23.56 4.71
C LEU A 124 6.77 24.33 5.50
N ALA A 125 7.97 24.51 4.95
CA ALA A 125 9.05 25.23 5.62
C ALA A 125 8.64 26.66 6.01
N ALA A 126 7.89 27.34 5.14
CA ALA A 126 7.36 28.69 5.42
C ALA A 126 6.32 28.74 6.55
N LEU A 127 5.72 27.61 6.93
CA LEU A 127 4.75 27.51 8.02
C LEU A 127 5.39 27.16 9.37
N LEU A 128 6.65 26.72 9.40
CA LEU A 128 7.30 26.31 10.64
C LEU A 128 7.84 27.52 11.37
N SER A 129 7.65 27.55 12.69
CA SER A 129 8.28 28.54 13.55
C SER A 129 9.71 28.13 13.95
N GLY A 130 10.02 26.84 13.83
CA GLY A 130 11.29 26.24 14.26
C GLY A 130 11.22 25.68 15.68
N GLU A 131 10.09 25.84 16.36
CA GLU A 131 9.83 25.24 17.68
C GLU A 131 9.20 23.85 17.57
N GLU A 132 8.73 23.48 16.38
CA GLU A 132 8.11 22.18 16.11
C GLU A 132 9.18 21.10 15.85
N GLU A 133 9.01 19.93 16.45
CA GLU A 133 9.77 18.75 16.07
C GLU A 133 9.14 18.11 14.83
N MET A 134 9.92 18.02 13.75
CA MET A 134 9.50 17.39 12.51
C MET A 134 10.13 16.01 12.37
N SER A 135 9.34 15.04 11.93
CA SER A 135 9.82 13.68 11.63
C SER A 135 9.23 13.14 10.33
N LEU A 136 10.02 12.29 9.67
CA LEU A 136 9.62 11.50 8.51
C LEU A 136 8.59 10.43 8.90
N ILE A 137 7.76 10.03 7.94
CA ILE A 137 6.81 8.92 8.13
C ILE A 137 7.32 7.70 7.40
N TYR A 138 7.72 6.69 8.18
CA TYR A 138 8.13 5.41 7.61
C TYR A 138 6.92 4.49 7.47
N PRO A 139 6.75 3.83 6.31
CA PRO A 139 5.79 2.74 6.20
C PRO A 139 6.19 1.64 7.18
N VAL A 140 5.20 1.08 7.88
CA VAL A 140 5.37 -0.07 8.77
C VAL A 140 4.53 -1.20 8.20
N ASP A 141 5.18 -2.31 7.89
CA ASP A 141 4.53 -3.53 7.44
C ASP A 141 4.51 -4.54 8.59
N SER A 142 3.40 -5.28 8.72
CA SER A 142 3.39 -6.45 9.60
C SER A 142 4.40 -7.47 9.06
N PRO A 143 5.30 -8.02 9.90
CA PRO A 143 6.22 -9.04 9.45
C PRO A 143 5.42 -10.20 8.84
N SER A 144 5.75 -10.58 7.61
CA SER A 144 5.11 -11.74 6.99
C SER A 144 5.44 -12.97 7.82
N PRO A 145 4.46 -13.85 8.10
CA PRO A 145 4.77 -15.16 8.64
C PRO A 145 5.80 -15.80 7.73
N VAL A 146 6.92 -16.26 8.30
CA VAL A 146 7.82 -17.13 7.55
C VAL A 146 7.00 -18.36 7.20
N ASP A 147 7.03 -18.80 5.93
CA ASP A 147 6.48 -20.09 5.52
C ASP A 147 7.26 -21.20 6.23
N ALA A 148 6.93 -21.42 7.50
CA ALA A 148 7.53 -22.43 8.34
C ALA A 148 6.70 -23.69 8.15
N SER A 149 7.18 -24.59 7.30
CA SER A 149 6.70 -25.97 7.35
C SER A 149 7.13 -26.58 8.68
N ALA A 150 6.20 -27.27 9.33
CA ALA A 150 6.53 -28.04 10.53
C ALA A 150 7.66 -29.03 10.19
N GLN A 151 8.73 -29.03 10.97
CA GLN A 151 9.81 -30.00 10.81
C GLN A 151 9.25 -31.42 11.01
N ALA A 152 9.84 -32.41 10.32
CA ALA A 152 9.44 -33.80 10.49
C ALA A 152 9.61 -34.23 11.96
N GLY A 153 8.52 -34.67 12.60
CA GLY A 153 8.49 -35.03 14.02
C GLY A 153 8.13 -33.88 14.97
N ALA A 154 7.82 -32.69 14.47
CA ALA A 154 7.30 -31.60 15.29
C ALA A 154 5.94 -31.99 15.91
N VAL A 155 5.84 -31.83 17.23
CA VAL A 155 4.59 -31.98 17.98
C VAL A 155 3.92 -30.60 18.03
N PRO A 156 2.60 -30.51 17.73
CA PRO A 156 1.90 -29.23 17.82
C PRO A 156 1.96 -28.70 19.26
N LEU A 157 2.37 -27.43 19.41
CA LEU A 157 2.49 -26.80 20.73
C LEU A 157 1.14 -26.72 21.46
N GLY A 158 0.04 -26.47 20.74
CA GLY A 158 -1.32 -26.48 21.28
C GLY A 158 -1.46 -25.68 22.58
N ALA A 159 -2.16 -26.25 23.56
CA ALA A 159 -2.28 -25.68 24.91
C ALA A 159 -1.04 -25.90 25.81
N GLY A 160 0.01 -26.55 25.28
CA GLY A 160 1.22 -26.91 26.01
C GLY A 160 2.26 -25.80 26.12
N LEU A 161 1.95 -24.56 25.69
CA LEU A 161 2.90 -23.44 25.73
C LEU A 161 3.46 -23.20 27.14
N LEU A 162 2.61 -23.22 28.17
CA LEU A 162 3.03 -22.94 29.53
C LEU A 162 3.94 -24.06 30.08
N GLU A 163 3.59 -25.32 29.82
CA GLU A 163 4.44 -26.46 30.18
C GLU A 163 5.79 -26.42 29.45
N TRP A 164 5.78 -26.07 28.16
CA TRP A 164 7.00 -25.87 27.37
C TRP A 164 7.89 -24.76 27.91
N LEU A 165 7.30 -23.68 28.46
CA LEU A 165 8.01 -22.63 29.18
C LEU A 165 8.46 -23.04 30.60
N GLY A 166 8.19 -24.28 31.03
CA GLY A 166 8.56 -24.81 32.34
C GLY A 166 7.58 -24.46 33.47
N ILE A 167 6.38 -23.95 33.14
CA ILE A 167 5.33 -23.64 34.11
C ILE A 167 4.48 -24.89 34.32
N THR A 168 4.75 -25.61 35.41
CA THR A 168 4.12 -26.91 35.73
C THR A 168 3.29 -26.91 37.02
N GLY A 169 3.22 -25.77 37.73
CA GLY A 169 2.42 -25.58 38.94
C GLY A 169 1.09 -24.86 38.71
N ASP A 170 0.32 -24.64 39.78
CA ASP A 170 -0.90 -23.84 39.73
C ASP A 170 -0.58 -22.37 39.43
N ASN A 171 -1.10 -21.89 38.30
CA ASN A 171 -0.99 -20.51 37.81
C ASN A 171 -2.37 -19.87 37.61
N SER A 172 -3.44 -20.45 38.17
CA SER A 172 -4.82 -20.01 37.96
C SER A 172 -5.09 -18.56 38.39
N ALA A 173 -4.35 -18.05 39.37
CA ALA A 173 -4.46 -16.67 39.84
C ALA A 173 -3.60 -15.68 39.03
N TRP A 174 -2.69 -16.15 38.18
CA TRP A 174 -1.74 -15.28 37.48
C TRP A 174 -2.45 -14.41 36.45
N GLY A 175 -2.10 -13.13 36.40
CA GLY A 175 -2.75 -12.17 35.49
C GLY A 175 -4.14 -11.72 35.94
N THR A 176 -4.68 -12.21 37.08
CA THR A 176 -5.96 -11.73 37.62
C THR A 176 -5.89 -10.23 37.88
N GLY A 177 -6.83 -9.47 37.31
CA GLY A 177 -6.89 -8.01 37.43
C GLY A 177 -5.90 -7.25 36.53
N VAL A 178 -5.08 -7.94 35.74
CA VAL A 178 -4.17 -7.33 34.77
C VAL A 178 -4.90 -7.10 33.46
N LYS A 179 -4.78 -5.89 32.91
CA LYS A 179 -5.27 -5.55 31.57
C LYS A 179 -4.08 -5.42 30.63
N VAL A 180 -4.10 -6.19 29.54
CA VAL A 180 -3.08 -6.15 28.49
C VAL A 180 -3.67 -5.45 27.27
N ALA A 181 -2.99 -4.43 26.75
CA ALA A 181 -3.35 -3.79 25.49
C ALA A 181 -2.52 -4.40 24.36
N VAL A 182 -3.19 -4.90 23.32
CA VAL A 182 -2.57 -5.49 22.14
C VAL A 182 -2.77 -4.53 20.97
N LEU A 183 -1.69 -4.03 20.40
CA LEU A 183 -1.70 -3.11 19.26
C LEU A 183 -1.27 -3.87 18.01
N ASP A 184 -2.25 -4.40 17.29
CA ASP A 184 -2.04 -5.35 16.19
C ASP A 184 -3.16 -5.22 15.13
N THR A 185 -3.30 -6.19 14.22
CA THR A 185 -4.27 -6.24 13.11
C THR A 185 -5.74 -6.41 13.55
N GLY A 186 -6.01 -6.25 14.84
CA GLY A 186 -7.28 -6.53 15.48
C GLY A 186 -7.44 -8.00 15.87
N VAL A 187 -8.46 -8.26 16.68
CA VAL A 187 -8.81 -9.62 17.14
C VAL A 187 -10.19 -9.97 16.63
N THR A 188 -10.29 -11.10 15.95
CA THR A 188 -11.57 -11.65 15.51
C THR A 188 -12.33 -12.26 16.69
N ASN A 189 -13.66 -12.20 16.64
CA ASN A 189 -14.47 -12.83 17.68
C ASN A 189 -14.28 -14.35 17.66
N HIS A 190 -13.78 -14.92 18.75
CA HIS A 190 -13.51 -16.35 18.89
C HIS A 190 -13.93 -16.84 20.28
N SER A 191 -14.45 -18.07 20.34
CA SER A 191 -14.86 -18.73 21.59
C SER A 191 -13.73 -18.87 22.62
N ALA A 192 -12.47 -18.81 22.18
CA ALA A 192 -11.27 -18.97 23.01
C ALA A 192 -11.03 -17.76 23.93
N PHE A 193 -11.74 -16.66 23.69
CA PHE A 193 -11.60 -15.41 24.42
C PHE A 193 -12.79 -15.09 25.33
N GLY A 194 -13.95 -15.72 25.08
CA GLY A 194 -15.20 -15.41 25.79
C GLY A 194 -15.51 -13.90 25.78
N ALA A 195 -15.88 -13.35 26.93
CA ALA A 195 -16.18 -11.92 27.10
C ALA A 195 -14.96 -11.08 27.54
N ASN A 196 -13.75 -11.62 27.48
CA ASN A 196 -12.56 -10.99 28.06
C ASN A 196 -11.82 -10.03 27.12
N ILE A 197 -12.31 -9.84 25.90
CA ILE A 197 -11.71 -8.92 24.91
C ILE A 197 -12.66 -7.77 24.61
N SER A 198 -12.11 -6.57 24.66
CA SER A 198 -12.70 -5.35 24.13
C SER A 198 -11.68 -4.65 23.24
N GLY A 199 -12.12 -4.11 22.10
CA GLY A 199 -11.23 -3.48 21.13
C GLY A 199 -11.68 -2.08 20.73
N ILE A 200 -10.70 -1.27 20.29
CA ILE A 200 -10.91 0.01 19.62
C ILE A 200 -10.16 -0.08 18.29
N ASN A 201 -10.87 0.15 17.19
CA ASN A 201 -10.27 0.14 15.85
C ASN A 201 -9.73 1.54 15.53
N LEU A 202 -8.40 1.68 15.47
CA LEU A 202 -7.74 2.93 15.05
C LEU A 202 -7.77 3.13 13.53
N VAL A 203 -7.95 2.02 12.80
CA VAL A 203 -8.15 1.96 11.35
C VAL A 203 -9.38 1.09 11.09
N PRO A 204 -10.25 1.43 10.11
CA PRO A 204 -11.38 0.58 9.76
C PRO A 204 -10.93 -0.85 9.43
N LEU A 205 -11.62 -1.84 10.01
CA LEU A 205 -11.44 -3.23 9.64
C LEU A 205 -12.01 -3.49 8.24
N PRO A 206 -11.54 -4.53 7.53
CA PRO A 206 -12.14 -4.94 6.27
C PRO A 206 -13.63 -5.22 6.45
N GLY A 207 -14.45 -4.84 5.47
CA GLY A 207 -15.89 -5.14 5.50
C GLY A 207 -16.19 -6.64 5.46
N ASP A 208 -15.27 -7.42 4.89
CA ASP A 208 -15.26 -8.87 4.91
C ASP A 208 -14.22 -9.37 5.92
N LEU A 209 -14.70 -9.91 7.05
CA LEU A 209 -13.84 -10.37 8.16
C LEU A 209 -12.94 -11.54 7.77
N SER A 210 -13.24 -12.27 6.69
CA SER A 210 -12.34 -13.32 6.20
C SER A 210 -11.03 -12.77 5.61
N GLN A 211 -11.01 -11.49 5.25
CA GLN A 211 -9.84 -10.76 4.76
C GLN A 211 -9.07 -10.07 5.88
N GLN A 212 -9.58 -10.12 7.12
CA GLN A 212 -8.84 -9.58 8.26
C GLN A 212 -7.61 -10.44 8.52
N ASN A 213 -6.46 -9.78 8.66
CA ASN A 213 -5.23 -10.46 9.04
C ASN A 213 -5.40 -11.04 10.46
N GLY A 214 -5.24 -12.36 10.59
CA GLY A 214 -5.40 -13.09 11.85
C GLY A 214 -4.23 -12.98 12.83
N HIS A 215 -3.18 -12.22 12.51
CA HIS A 215 -2.00 -12.06 13.37
C HIS A 215 -2.36 -11.58 14.78
N GLY A 216 -3.18 -10.53 14.91
CA GLY A 216 -3.64 -10.06 16.22
C GLY A 216 -4.44 -11.10 17.01
N THR A 217 -5.26 -11.92 16.35
CA THR A 217 -5.96 -13.06 16.98
C THR A 217 -4.96 -14.12 17.49
N ALA A 218 -3.94 -14.44 16.70
CA ALA A 218 -2.90 -15.39 17.11
C ALA A 218 -2.12 -14.87 18.33
N VAL A 219 -1.72 -13.59 18.33
CA VAL A 219 -1.08 -12.93 19.47
C VAL A 219 -1.98 -12.97 20.70
N ALA A 220 -3.25 -12.59 20.58
CA ALA A 220 -4.19 -12.61 21.70
C ALA A 220 -4.40 -14.02 22.29
N SER A 221 -4.40 -15.06 21.45
CA SER A 221 -4.54 -16.46 21.89
C SER A 221 -3.38 -16.96 22.74
N MET A 222 -2.16 -16.48 22.47
CA MET A 222 -1.02 -16.83 23.32
C MET A 222 -1.10 -16.17 24.70
N ILE A 223 -1.76 -15.01 24.80
CA ILE A 223 -1.86 -14.24 26.05
C ILE A 223 -3.00 -14.75 26.94
N ILE A 224 -4.19 -14.97 26.36
CA ILE A 224 -5.40 -15.28 27.15
C ILE A 224 -6.23 -16.45 26.62
N GLY A 225 -5.77 -17.16 25.59
CA GLY A 225 -6.50 -18.29 25.01
C GLY A 225 -6.68 -19.40 26.02
N ASN A 226 -7.94 -19.77 26.30
CA ASN A 226 -8.28 -20.84 27.24
C ASN A 226 -8.55 -22.19 26.55
N THR A 227 -8.62 -22.20 25.22
CA THR A 227 -8.84 -23.37 24.36
C THR A 227 -8.07 -23.21 23.04
N SER A 228 -7.93 -24.30 22.28
CA SER A 228 -7.36 -24.25 20.93
C SER A 228 -8.12 -23.25 20.03
N LEU A 229 -7.40 -22.63 19.08
CA LEU A 229 -7.96 -21.78 18.01
C LEU A 229 -8.49 -22.58 16.81
N THR A 230 -8.50 -23.91 16.91
CA THR A 230 -8.88 -24.85 15.84
C THR A 230 -10.29 -25.39 16.01
#